data_AF-A0A2V8NVF5-F1
#
_entry.id   AF-A0A2V8NVF5-F1
#
_cell.length_a   1.000
_cell.length_b   1.000
_cell.length_c   1.000
_cell.angle_alpha   90.00
_cell.angle_beta   90.00
_cell.angle_gamma   90.00
#
_symmetry.space_group_name_H-M   'P 1'
#
loop_
_entity.id
_entity.type
_entity.pdbx_description
1 polymer ?
#
loop_
_entity_poly.entity_id
_entity_poly.type
_entity_poly.pdbx_seq_one_letter_code
_entity_poly.pdbx_strand_id
1 'polypeptide(L)'
;MVLVAAVTWTAAETPAMLRQARLDEFHTAELRLTLVLFDEIEKANEALWQLLLGILDKGILTLGDGQQVDFSKTIVFMTSNLGASEMQQAIDGSIGFVNNIANRQENLTTIAMNAARKRFSPEFLNRLDEILVFHPLPASQLRQVVDIEIERLELRLQRATGSEINLRLSDQAADFLLERGTDRRYGARHLKRVLEKYLVFPFSSFIDTQQMGSAGTLNVGLDRSKQKLTFCKQAMSSSMKIAANM
;
A
#
# COMPACT_ATOMS: atom_id res chain seq x y z
N MET A 1 -9.99 13.31 32.11
CA MET A 1 -8.81 12.69 32.74
C MET A 1 -7.83 12.36 31.62
N VAL A 2 -6.78 13.18 31.45
CA VAL A 2 -5.79 13.00 30.38
C VAL A 2 -4.65 12.17 30.96
N LEU A 3 -4.43 10.98 30.40
CA LEU A 3 -3.31 10.12 30.76
C LEU A 3 -2.08 10.57 29.95
N VAL A 4 -1.13 11.24 30.59
CA VAL A 4 0.18 11.53 29.98
C VAL A 4 1.13 10.41 30.39
N ALA A 5 1.43 9.51 29.45
CA ALA A 5 2.46 8.50 29.64
C ALA A 5 3.83 9.14 29.36
N ALA A 6 4.65 9.31 30.40
CA ALA A 6 6.06 9.63 30.25
C ALA A 6 6.81 8.36 29.84
N VAL A 7 7.18 8.26 28.56
CA VAL A 7 8.08 7.22 28.07
C VAL A 7 9.50 7.65 28.40
N THR A 8 10.12 6.97 29.36
CA THR A 8 11.57 7.11 29.62
C THR A 8 12.32 6.40 28.49
N TRP A 9 12.97 7.17 27.62
CA TRP A 9 13.89 6.65 26.62
C TRP A 9 15.23 6.31 27.30
N THR A 10 15.57 5.03 27.44
CA THR A 10 16.97 4.63 27.51
C THR A 10 17.53 4.75 26.11
N ALA A 11 18.44 5.71 25.90
CA ALA A 11 19.18 5.86 24.65
C ALA A 11 20.13 4.66 24.47
N ALA A 12 19.61 3.53 23.97
CA ALA A 12 20.42 2.66 23.15
C ALA A 12 20.74 3.49 21.90
N GLU A 13 22.01 3.80 21.64
CA GLU A 13 22.43 4.41 20.38
C GLU A 13 21.87 3.58 19.24
N THR A 14 20.84 4.09 18.54
CA THR A 14 20.32 3.43 17.36
C THR A 14 21.48 3.32 16.38
N PRO A 15 21.93 2.10 16.02
CA PRO A 15 23.07 1.96 15.12
C PRO A 15 22.74 2.70 13.83
N ALA A 16 23.70 3.46 13.31
CA ALA A 16 23.51 4.18 12.05
C ALA A 16 22.98 3.21 10.98
N MET A 17 21.82 3.53 10.40
CA MET A 17 21.12 2.62 9.47
C MET A 17 21.91 2.36 8.21
N LEU A 18 22.69 3.35 7.74
CA LEU A 18 23.47 3.29 6.50
C LEU A 18 24.91 2.81 6.78
N ARG A 19 25.05 1.58 7.27
CA ARG A 19 26.35 0.92 7.47
C ARG A 19 26.46 -0.32 6.60
N GLN A 20 27.69 -0.68 6.21
CA GLN A 20 27.95 -1.85 5.37
C GLN A 20 27.31 -3.12 5.92
N ALA A 21 27.50 -3.38 7.22
CA ALA A 21 26.92 -4.55 7.89
C ALA A 21 25.39 -4.60 7.82
N ARG A 22 24.70 -3.45 7.77
CA ARG A 22 23.24 -3.38 7.64
C ARG A 22 22.77 -3.65 6.22
N LEU A 23 23.51 -3.22 5.22
CA LEU A 23 23.21 -3.58 3.83
C LEU A 23 23.43 -5.08 3.64
N ASP A 24 24.56 -5.60 4.11
CA ASP A 24 24.90 -7.02 3.93
C ASP A 24 23.98 -7.98 4.70
N GLU A 25 23.26 -7.51 5.73
CA GLU A 25 22.28 -8.29 6.50
C GLU A 25 21.18 -8.90 5.62
N PHE A 26 20.84 -8.25 4.50
CA PHE A 26 19.79 -8.70 3.59
C PHE A 26 20.30 -9.55 2.42
N HIS A 27 21.60 -9.78 2.33
CA HIS A 27 22.19 -10.60 1.28
C HIS A 27 22.00 -12.09 1.57
N THR A 28 21.65 -12.86 0.54
CA THR A 28 21.64 -14.32 0.57
C THR A 28 22.81 -14.90 -0.24
N ALA A 29 23.01 -16.22 -0.16
CA ALA A 29 24.02 -16.90 -0.96
C ALA A 29 23.77 -16.74 -2.47
N GLU A 30 22.51 -16.60 -2.87
CA GLU A 30 22.04 -16.54 -4.25
C GLU A 30 21.86 -15.10 -4.75
N LEU A 31 21.46 -14.17 -3.85
CA LEU A 31 21.15 -12.79 -4.19
C LEU A 31 21.84 -11.82 -3.23
N ARG A 32 22.83 -11.11 -3.77
CA ARG A 32 23.53 -10.02 -3.06
C ARG A 32 22.99 -8.69 -3.57
N LEU A 33 21.77 -8.37 -3.16
CA LEU A 33 21.06 -7.14 -3.51
C LEU A 33 20.30 -6.64 -2.29
N THR A 34 20.43 -5.35 -1.99
CA THR A 34 19.67 -4.70 -0.92
C THR A 34 18.73 -3.65 -1.49
N LEU A 35 17.52 -3.56 -0.96
CA LEU A 35 16.58 -2.48 -1.26
C LEU A 35 16.60 -1.47 -0.12
N VAL A 36 16.93 -0.22 -0.42
CA VAL A 36 16.88 0.88 0.56
C VAL A 36 15.73 1.81 0.20
N LEU A 37 14.79 1.99 1.11
CA LEU A 37 13.65 2.88 0.94
C LEU A 37 13.81 4.14 1.80
N PHE A 38 13.89 5.29 1.15
CA PHE A 38 13.74 6.59 1.79
C PHE A 38 12.31 7.09 1.60
N ASP A 39 11.53 7.02 2.67
CA ASP A 39 10.12 7.44 2.64
C ASP A 39 10.00 8.95 2.92
N GLU A 40 9.10 9.63 2.21
CA GLU A 40 8.80 11.06 2.36
C GLU A 40 10.04 11.97 2.35
N ILE A 41 10.91 11.79 1.34
CA ILE A 41 12.24 12.42 1.26
C ILE A 41 12.18 13.96 1.25
N GLU A 42 11.03 14.56 0.92
CA GLU A 42 10.84 16.01 0.97
C GLU A 42 10.95 16.59 2.40
N LYS A 43 10.69 15.77 3.43
CA LYS A 43 10.76 16.17 4.84
C LYS A 43 12.17 16.09 5.42
N ALA A 44 13.11 15.48 4.71
CA ALA A 44 14.48 15.36 5.15
C ALA A 44 15.20 16.71 5.22
N ASN A 45 16.25 16.75 6.03
CA ASN A 45 17.16 17.89 6.11
C ASN A 45 18.16 17.89 4.94
N GLU A 46 18.81 19.03 4.72
CA GLU A 46 19.79 19.19 3.63
C GLU A 46 21.01 18.26 3.77
N ALA A 47 21.38 17.91 5.01
CA ALA A 47 22.49 17.01 5.27
C ALA A 47 22.26 15.61 4.68
N LEU A 48 21.03 15.09 4.74
CA LEU A 48 20.68 13.82 4.10
C LEU A 48 20.78 13.92 2.57
N TRP A 49 20.46 15.08 1.98
CA TRP A 49 20.55 15.25 0.53
C TRP A 49 21.98 15.23 0.02
N GLN A 50 22.91 15.88 0.73
CA GLN A 50 24.34 15.82 0.41
C GLN A 50 24.89 14.39 0.51
N LEU A 51 24.41 13.65 1.51
CA LEU A 51 24.72 12.24 1.68
C LEU A 51 24.23 11.43 0.47
N LEU A 52 22.96 11.62 0.08
CA LEU A 52 22.35 10.91 -1.05
C LEU A 52 23.03 11.25 -2.37
N LEU A 53 23.44 12.51 -2.61
CA LEU A 53 24.21 12.88 -3.80
C LEU A 53 25.51 12.06 -3.89
N GLY A 54 26.24 11.90 -2.78
CA GLY A 54 27.43 11.05 -2.76
C GLY A 54 27.14 9.59 -3.14
N ILE A 55 26.04 9.04 -2.61
CA ILE A 55 25.58 7.68 -2.94
C ILE A 55 25.22 7.56 -4.42
N LEU A 56 24.36 8.45 -4.93
CA LEU A 56 23.86 8.39 -6.31
C LEU A 56 24.97 8.67 -7.33
N ASP A 57 25.99 9.45 -6.97
CA ASP A 57 27.10 9.76 -7.86
C ASP A 57 28.15 8.65 -7.96
N LYS A 58 28.55 8.10 -6.80
CA LYS A 58 29.74 7.25 -6.69
C LYS A 58 29.43 5.83 -6.26
N GLY A 59 28.19 5.56 -5.84
CA GLY A 59 27.83 4.31 -5.17
C GLY A 59 28.55 4.12 -3.82
N ILE A 60 29.12 5.18 -3.24
CA ILE A 60 29.88 5.11 -1.99
C ILE A 60 29.42 6.22 -1.05
N LEU A 61 29.12 5.84 0.18
CA LEU A 61 28.88 6.75 1.29
C LEU A 61 30.10 6.77 2.22
N THR A 62 30.67 7.94 2.46
CA THR A 62 31.67 8.15 3.52
C THR A 62 30.99 8.65 4.78
N LEU A 63 31.09 7.88 5.86
CA LEU A 63 30.57 8.22 7.19
C LEU A 63 31.49 9.20 7.92
N GLY A 64 30.98 9.84 8.98
CA GLY A 64 31.73 10.81 9.78
C GLY A 64 32.94 10.23 10.53
N ASP A 65 32.98 8.91 10.70
CA ASP A 65 34.12 8.16 11.26
C ASP A 65 35.15 7.76 10.18
N GLY A 66 34.94 8.18 8.92
CA GLY A 66 35.80 7.86 7.78
C GLY A 66 35.54 6.51 7.14
N GLN A 67 34.62 5.70 7.68
CA GLN A 67 34.25 4.43 7.06
C GLN A 67 33.51 4.66 5.74
N GLN A 68 33.78 3.82 4.76
CA GLN A 68 33.07 3.81 3.48
C GLN A 68 32.04 2.68 3.46
N VAL A 69 30.88 2.97 2.88
CA VAL A 69 29.78 2.03 2.68
C VAL A 69 29.50 1.94 1.19
N ASP A 70 29.52 0.72 0.66
CA ASP A 70 29.34 0.42 -0.75
C ASP A 70 27.85 0.18 -1.07
N PHE A 71 27.31 0.99 -1.99
CA PHE A 71 25.95 0.93 -2.49
C PHE A 71 25.86 0.30 -3.90
N SER A 72 26.95 -0.24 -4.45
CA SER A 72 26.98 -0.87 -5.78
C SER A 72 26.01 -2.04 -5.95
N LYS A 73 25.58 -2.66 -4.84
CA LYS A 73 24.59 -3.75 -4.79
C LYS A 73 23.31 -3.34 -4.10
N THR A 74 22.97 -2.06 -4.22
CA THR A 74 21.80 -1.49 -3.56
C THR A 74 20.92 -0.80 -4.59
N ILE A 75 19.62 -1.11 -4.56
CA ILE A 75 18.62 -0.32 -5.28
C ILE A 75 18.01 0.64 -4.29
N VAL A 76 18.09 1.93 -4.60
CA VAL A 76 17.55 2.99 -3.77
C VAL A 76 16.18 3.41 -4.29
N PHE A 77 15.16 3.23 -3.47
CA PHE A 77 13.83 3.77 -3.68
C PHE A 77 13.64 5.02 -2.84
N MET A 78 13.04 6.05 -3.45
CA MET A 78 12.65 7.28 -2.77
C MET A 78 11.18 7.53 -3.04
N THR A 79 10.42 7.86 -2.01
CA THR A 79 9.02 8.28 -2.15
C THR A 79 8.90 9.75 -1.79
N SER A 80 7.92 10.41 -2.40
CA SER A 80 7.57 11.77 -2.04
C SER A 80 6.08 12.01 -2.23
N ASN A 81 5.48 12.82 -1.36
CA ASN A 81 4.10 13.27 -1.51
C ASN A 81 4.00 14.64 -2.22
N LEU A 82 5.11 15.17 -2.78
CA LEU A 82 5.10 16.45 -3.49
C LEU A 82 4.16 16.42 -4.71
N GLY A 83 3.39 17.51 -4.89
CA GLY A 83 2.48 17.66 -6.01
C GLY A 83 1.19 16.85 -5.90
N ALA A 84 1.01 16.02 -4.86
CA ALA A 84 -0.17 15.18 -4.72
C ALA A 84 -1.48 16.00 -4.60
N SER A 85 -1.44 17.13 -3.87
CA SER A 85 -2.60 18.02 -3.70
C SER A 85 -2.96 18.74 -4.99
N GLU A 86 -1.97 19.25 -5.71
CA GLU A 86 -2.12 19.96 -6.97
C GLU A 86 -2.62 19.03 -8.08
N MET A 87 -2.11 17.79 -8.13
CA MET A 87 -2.61 16.76 -9.04
C MET A 87 -4.08 16.44 -8.77
N GLN A 88 -4.47 16.32 -7.49
CA GLN A 88 -5.88 16.07 -7.12
C GLN A 88 -6.79 17.24 -7.53
N GLN A 89 -6.36 18.49 -7.33
CA GLN A 89 -7.12 19.67 -7.74
C GLN A 89 -7.27 19.77 -9.26
N ALA A 90 -6.22 19.46 -10.02
CA ALA A 90 -6.28 19.43 -11.47
C ALA A 90 -7.27 18.36 -11.97
N ILE A 91 -7.31 17.20 -11.30
CA ILE A 91 -8.27 16.14 -11.59
C ILE A 91 -9.70 16.64 -11.35
N ASP A 92 -9.97 17.26 -10.20
CA ASP A 92 -11.31 17.73 -9.84
C ASP A 92 -11.80 18.87 -10.75
N GLY A 93 -10.92 19.82 -11.09
CA GLY A 93 -11.24 20.94 -11.99
C GLY A 93 -11.42 20.54 -13.46
N SER A 94 -10.83 19.41 -13.88
CA SER A 94 -10.93 18.90 -15.26
C SER A 94 -12.22 18.12 -15.58
N ILE A 95 -13.07 17.84 -14.58
CA ILE A 95 -14.30 17.04 -14.73
C ILE A 95 -15.32 17.69 -15.71
N GLY A 96 -15.16 18.97 -16.08
CA GLY A 96 -16.04 19.70 -17.01
C GLY A 96 -15.55 19.85 -18.46
N PHE A 97 -14.32 19.45 -18.80
CA PHE A 97 -13.78 19.61 -20.15
C PHE A 97 -13.37 18.25 -20.73
N VAL A 98 -13.96 17.88 -21.88
CA VAL A 98 -13.60 16.68 -22.65
C VAL A 98 -12.20 16.86 -23.22
N ASN A 99 -11.18 16.59 -22.41
CA ASN A 99 -9.80 16.51 -22.86
C ASN A 99 -9.33 15.05 -22.83
N ASN A 100 -8.66 14.67 -23.91
CA ASN A 100 -8.09 13.36 -24.17
C ASN A 100 -7.30 12.83 -22.94
N ILE A 101 -7.45 11.55 -22.61
CA ILE A 101 -6.82 10.90 -21.44
C ILE A 101 -5.30 11.09 -21.47
N ALA A 102 -4.69 11.05 -22.65
CA ALA A 102 -3.26 11.29 -22.84
C ALA A 102 -2.83 12.70 -22.37
N ASN A 103 -3.58 13.74 -22.75
CA ASN A 103 -3.29 15.12 -22.34
C ASN A 103 -3.44 15.30 -20.82
N ARG A 104 -4.35 14.55 -20.19
CA ARG A 104 -4.53 14.59 -18.72
C ARG A 104 -3.31 14.00 -18.00
N GLN A 105 -2.77 12.89 -18.50
CA GLN A 105 -1.61 12.22 -17.92
C GLN A 105 -0.34 13.08 -17.98
N GLU A 106 -0.11 13.70 -19.13
CA GLU A 106 1.02 14.62 -19.35
C GLU A 106 0.92 15.86 -18.44
N ASN A 107 -0.29 16.38 -18.26
CA ASN A 107 -0.54 17.49 -17.33
C ASN A 107 -0.22 17.11 -15.87
N LEU A 108 -0.61 15.91 -15.41
CA LEU A 108 -0.34 15.46 -14.04
C LEU A 108 1.16 15.24 -13.79
N THR A 109 1.84 14.62 -14.76
CA THR A 109 3.30 14.44 -14.71
C THR A 109 4.01 15.79 -14.62
N THR A 110 3.55 16.78 -15.40
CA THR A 110 4.09 18.14 -15.38
C THR A 110 3.88 18.82 -14.02
N ILE A 111 2.69 18.67 -13.41
CA ILE A 111 2.40 19.22 -12.08
C ILE A 111 3.33 18.61 -11.03
N ALA A 112 3.47 17.28 -11.01
CA ALA A 112 4.35 16.58 -10.07
C ALA A 112 5.82 17.02 -10.24
N MET A 113 6.33 17.07 -11.47
CA MET A 113 7.71 17.48 -11.75
C MET A 113 7.97 18.94 -11.37
N ASN A 114 6.98 19.82 -11.55
CA ASN A 114 7.10 21.22 -11.11
C ASN A 114 7.13 21.34 -9.58
N ALA A 115 6.37 20.51 -8.86
CA ALA A 115 6.44 20.46 -7.40
C ALA A 115 7.79 19.91 -6.92
N ALA A 116 8.31 18.85 -7.56
CA ALA A 116 9.63 18.29 -7.26
C ALA A 116 10.75 19.32 -7.47
N ARG A 117 10.75 20.05 -8.59
CA ARG A 117 11.75 21.09 -8.91
C ARG A 117 11.74 22.28 -7.95
N LYS A 118 10.64 22.53 -7.23
CA LYS A 118 10.58 23.56 -6.18
C LYS A 118 11.29 23.13 -4.89
N ARG A 119 11.39 21.82 -4.62
CA ARG A 119 11.97 21.29 -3.39
C ARG A 119 13.38 20.73 -3.58
N PHE A 120 13.62 20.06 -4.70
CA PHE A 120 14.88 19.39 -5.00
C PHE A 120 15.68 20.17 -6.05
N SER A 121 16.99 20.21 -5.88
CA SER A 121 17.88 20.84 -6.86
C SER A 121 17.88 20.07 -8.18
N PRO A 122 18.12 20.73 -9.33
CA PRO A 122 18.29 20.04 -10.60
C PRO A 122 19.43 19.01 -10.55
N GLU A 123 20.49 19.29 -9.79
CA GLU A 123 21.60 18.36 -9.57
C GLU A 123 21.11 17.04 -9.00
N PHE A 124 20.30 17.08 -7.93
CA PHE A 124 19.75 15.87 -7.32
C PHE A 124 18.82 15.10 -8.26
N LEU A 125 17.91 15.81 -8.94
CA LEU A 125 16.95 15.18 -9.85
C LEU A 125 17.65 14.51 -11.03
N ASN A 126 18.75 15.08 -11.53
CA ASN A 126 19.52 14.52 -12.64
C ASN A 126 20.35 13.28 -12.26
N ARG A 127 20.43 12.93 -10.96
CA ARG A 127 21.07 11.70 -10.47
C ARG A 127 20.09 10.56 -10.23
N LEU A 128 18.80 10.82 -10.41
CA LEU A 128 17.79 9.77 -10.37
C LEU A 128 17.76 9.10 -11.74
N ASP A 129 17.88 7.77 -11.76
CA ASP A 129 17.79 7.01 -13.01
C ASP A 129 16.42 7.19 -13.66
N GLU A 130 15.36 7.06 -12.85
CA GLU A 130 13.97 7.17 -13.30
C GLU A 130 13.10 7.84 -12.24
N ILE A 131 12.18 8.70 -12.69
CA ILE A 131 11.19 9.37 -11.82
C ILE A 131 9.80 8.89 -12.23
N LEU A 132 9.17 8.10 -11.35
CA LEU A 132 7.84 7.56 -11.58
C LEU A 132 6.77 8.42 -10.90
N VAL A 133 5.89 9.02 -11.70
CA VAL A 133 4.73 9.76 -11.19
C VAL A 133 3.55 8.82 -11.01
N PHE A 134 3.11 8.65 -9.76
CA PHE A 134 1.92 7.88 -9.44
C PHE A 134 0.65 8.70 -9.66
N HIS A 135 -0.27 8.11 -10.41
CA HIS A 135 -1.53 8.73 -10.74
C HIS A 135 -2.61 8.23 -9.77
N PRO A 136 -3.58 9.07 -9.39
CA PRO A 136 -4.68 8.62 -8.54
C PRO A 136 -5.42 7.43 -9.16
N LEU A 137 -5.74 6.44 -8.32
CA LEU A 137 -6.40 5.22 -8.76
C LEU A 137 -7.85 5.53 -9.18
N PRO A 138 -8.28 5.18 -10.40
CA PRO A 138 -9.69 5.22 -10.77
C PRO A 138 -10.49 4.22 -9.94
N ALA A 139 -11.81 4.43 -9.85
CA ALA A 139 -12.72 3.56 -9.09
C ALA A 139 -12.60 2.07 -9.46
N SER A 140 -12.36 1.75 -10.73
CA SER A 140 -12.14 0.37 -11.20
C SER A 140 -10.87 -0.26 -10.63
N GLN A 141 -9.77 0.49 -10.52
CA GLN A 141 -8.53 0.00 -9.89
C GLN A 141 -8.68 -0.09 -8.37
N LEU A 142 -9.42 0.84 -7.75
CA LEU A 142 -9.73 0.75 -6.32
C LEU A 142 -10.52 -0.52 -5.99
N ARG A 143 -11.42 -0.96 -6.88
CA ARG A 143 -12.11 -2.25 -6.76
C ARG A 143 -11.13 -3.43 -6.76
N GLN A 144 -10.14 -3.41 -7.66
CA GLN A 144 -9.09 -4.44 -7.69
C GLN A 144 -8.27 -4.48 -6.40
N VAL A 145 -8.04 -3.32 -5.76
CA VAL A 145 -7.39 -3.28 -4.44
C VAL A 145 -8.22 -3.98 -3.37
N VAL A 146 -9.55 -3.82 -3.40
CA VAL A 146 -10.45 -4.60 -2.51
C VAL A 146 -10.26 -6.08 -2.76
N ASP A 147 -10.32 -6.52 -4.01
CA ASP A 147 -10.19 -7.93 -4.38
C ASP A 147 -8.87 -8.55 -3.88
N ILE A 148 -7.74 -7.83 -4.02
CA ILE A 148 -6.43 -8.24 -3.49
C ILE A 148 -6.46 -8.41 -1.96
N GLU A 149 -7.10 -7.49 -1.25
CA GLU A 149 -7.20 -7.60 0.21
C GLU A 149 -8.13 -8.73 0.66
N ILE A 150 -9.15 -9.06 -0.14
CA ILE A 150 -9.99 -10.24 0.07
C ILE A 150 -9.18 -11.52 -0.10
N GLU A 151 -8.42 -11.64 -1.19
CA GLU A 151 -7.54 -12.80 -1.43
C GLU A 151 -6.53 -12.99 -0.28
N ARG A 152 -5.92 -11.91 0.20
CA ARG A 152 -5.04 -11.96 1.38
C ARG A 152 -5.78 -12.38 2.65
N LEU A 153 -7.06 -12.03 2.79
CA LEU A 153 -7.87 -12.48 3.92
C LEU A 153 -8.14 -13.99 3.80
N GLU A 154 -8.57 -14.48 2.64
CA GLU A 154 -8.80 -15.91 2.37
C GLU A 154 -7.55 -16.75 2.69
N LEU A 155 -6.37 -16.32 2.21
CA LEU A 155 -5.10 -16.99 2.51
C LEU A 155 -4.77 -17.04 4.01
N ARG A 156 -5.04 -15.96 4.75
CA ARG A 156 -4.85 -15.93 6.21
C ARG A 156 -5.83 -16.87 6.93
N LEU A 157 -7.08 -16.92 6.46
CA LEU A 157 -8.11 -17.79 7.01
C LEU A 157 -7.80 -19.27 6.76
N GLN A 158 -7.32 -19.61 5.57
CA GLN A 158 -6.90 -20.96 5.24
C GLN A 158 -5.77 -21.43 6.15
N ARG A 159 -4.78 -20.58 6.41
CA ARG A 159 -3.68 -20.87 7.34
C ARG A 159 -4.16 -21.06 8.79
N ALA A 160 -5.14 -20.27 9.23
CA ALA A 160 -5.63 -20.30 10.60
C ALA A 160 -6.59 -21.47 10.87
N THR A 161 -7.43 -21.83 9.89
CA THR A 161 -8.50 -22.83 10.05
C THR A 161 -8.18 -24.19 9.44
N GLY A 162 -7.15 -24.27 8.58
CA GLY A 162 -6.84 -25.46 7.79
C GLY A 162 -7.89 -25.79 6.71
N SER A 163 -8.86 -24.91 6.48
CA SER A 163 -9.96 -25.11 5.53
C SER A 163 -9.96 -24.03 4.46
N GLU A 164 -10.30 -24.40 3.23
CA GLU A 164 -10.49 -23.44 2.15
C GLU A 164 -11.77 -22.62 2.38
N ILE A 165 -11.60 -21.31 2.51
CA ILE A 165 -12.70 -20.36 2.75
C ILE A 165 -12.62 -19.31 1.66
N ASN A 166 -13.66 -19.28 0.82
CA ASN A 166 -13.77 -18.33 -0.29
C ASN A 166 -14.81 -17.26 0.08
N LEU A 167 -14.46 -16.00 -0.08
CA LEU A 167 -15.29 -14.83 0.22
C LEU A 167 -15.76 -14.21 -1.09
N ARG A 168 -17.07 -14.17 -1.31
CA ARG A 168 -17.67 -13.52 -2.48
C ARG A 168 -18.37 -12.25 -2.06
N LEU A 169 -17.79 -11.10 -2.39
CA LEU A 169 -18.39 -9.81 -2.12
C LEU A 169 -19.44 -9.50 -3.19
N SER A 170 -20.63 -9.09 -2.74
CA SER A 170 -21.61 -8.45 -3.62
C SER A 170 -21.15 -7.05 -4.01
N ASP A 171 -21.64 -6.54 -5.14
CA ASP A 171 -21.28 -5.19 -5.61
C ASP A 171 -21.56 -4.11 -4.57
N GLN A 172 -22.71 -4.20 -3.92
CA GLN A 172 -23.11 -3.24 -2.88
C GLN A 172 -22.19 -3.29 -1.66
N ALA A 173 -21.68 -4.47 -1.29
CA ALA A 173 -20.76 -4.62 -0.17
C ALA A 173 -19.39 -4.01 -0.47
N ALA A 174 -18.88 -4.24 -1.67
CA ALA A 174 -17.59 -3.68 -2.08
C ALA A 174 -17.68 -2.18 -2.36
N ASP A 175 -18.78 -1.67 -2.91
CA ASP A 175 -19.00 -0.23 -3.05
C ASP A 175 -19.08 0.45 -1.67
N PHE A 176 -19.79 -0.17 -0.72
CA PHE A 176 -19.84 0.30 0.68
C PHE A 176 -18.46 0.37 1.35
N LEU A 177 -17.58 -0.60 1.05
CA LEU A 177 -16.21 -0.64 1.55
C LEU A 177 -15.36 0.45 0.89
N LEU A 178 -15.52 0.68 -0.41
CA LEU A 178 -14.82 1.74 -1.13
C LEU A 178 -15.24 3.13 -0.67
N GLU A 179 -16.54 3.39 -0.55
CA GLU A 179 -17.09 4.68 -0.10
C GLU A 179 -16.56 5.10 1.28
N ARG A 180 -16.33 4.14 2.18
CA ARG A 180 -15.75 4.42 3.51
C ARG A 180 -14.24 4.35 3.55
N GLY A 181 -13.64 3.51 2.71
CA GLY A 181 -12.22 3.18 2.71
C GLY A 181 -11.38 4.13 1.85
N THR A 182 -12.04 4.95 1.03
CA THR A 182 -11.37 5.89 0.13
C THR A 182 -11.75 7.32 0.47
N ASP A 183 -10.77 8.20 0.46
CA ASP A 183 -10.97 9.66 0.48
C ASP A 183 -10.23 10.24 -0.71
N ARG A 184 -10.79 11.29 -1.32
CA ARG A 184 -10.16 12.10 -2.36
C ARG A 184 -8.76 12.58 -1.98
N ARG A 185 -8.51 12.86 -0.70
CA ARG A 185 -7.20 13.37 -0.23
C ARG A 185 -6.20 12.29 0.14
N TYR A 186 -6.66 11.14 0.61
CA TYR A 186 -5.80 10.10 1.18
C TYR A 186 -5.81 8.81 0.36
N GLY A 187 -6.54 8.76 -0.75
CA GLY A 187 -6.71 7.58 -1.58
C GLY A 187 -7.26 6.40 -0.78
N ALA A 188 -6.77 5.19 -1.08
CA ALA A 188 -7.15 3.95 -0.42
C ALA A 188 -6.46 3.71 0.95
N ARG A 189 -5.77 4.70 1.54
CA ARG A 189 -5.04 4.53 2.82
C ARG A 189 -5.93 4.03 3.97
N HIS A 190 -7.22 4.38 3.95
CA HIS A 190 -8.18 3.94 4.95
C HIS A 190 -8.83 2.60 4.63
N LEU A 191 -8.67 2.09 3.41
CA LEU A 191 -9.38 0.90 2.92
C LEU A 191 -9.06 -0.32 3.76
N LYS A 192 -7.79 -0.52 4.09
CA LYS A 192 -7.37 -1.62 4.97
C LYS A 192 -8.06 -1.58 6.33
N ARG A 193 -8.14 -0.40 6.96
CA ARG A 193 -8.83 -0.22 8.26
C ARG A 193 -10.33 -0.46 8.15
N VAL A 194 -10.93 -0.07 7.03
CA VAL A 194 -12.36 -0.29 6.78
C VAL A 194 -12.64 -1.77 6.55
N LEU A 195 -11.81 -2.46 5.77
CA LEU A 195 -11.88 -3.91 5.61
C LEU A 195 -11.70 -4.62 6.95
N GLU A 196 -10.71 -4.24 7.76
CA GLU A 196 -10.54 -4.79 9.10
C GLU A 196 -11.80 -4.59 9.97
N LYS A 197 -12.34 -3.37 9.98
CA LYS A 197 -13.50 -3.01 10.80
C LYS A 197 -14.79 -3.70 10.41
N TYR A 198 -15.11 -3.71 9.12
CA TYR A 198 -16.43 -4.13 8.63
C TYR A 198 -16.45 -5.56 8.10
N LEU A 199 -15.28 -6.11 7.74
CA LEU A 199 -15.18 -7.46 7.22
C LEU A 199 -14.49 -8.39 8.22
N VAL A 200 -13.25 -8.08 8.64
CA VAL A 200 -12.43 -9.00 9.44
C VAL A 200 -13.00 -9.20 10.84
N PHE A 201 -13.31 -8.15 11.60
CA PHE A 201 -13.83 -8.31 12.97
C PHE A 201 -15.21 -8.97 13.05
N PRO A 202 -16.20 -8.61 12.20
CA PRO A 202 -17.47 -9.32 12.20
C PRO A 202 -17.30 -10.80 11.82
N PHE A 203 -16.34 -11.10 10.95
CA PHE A 203 -16.06 -12.46 10.54
C PHE A 203 -15.33 -13.29 11.61
N SER A 204 -14.41 -12.71 12.39
CA SER A 204 -13.80 -13.44 13.51
C SER A 204 -14.85 -13.91 14.52
N SER A 205 -15.84 -13.05 14.81
CA SER A 205 -16.99 -13.39 15.64
C SER A 205 -17.85 -14.52 15.03
N PHE A 206 -17.94 -14.58 13.70
CA PHE A 206 -18.65 -15.64 12.98
C PHE A 206 -17.91 -16.99 13.01
N ILE A 207 -16.57 -16.99 12.98
CA ILE A 207 -15.76 -18.19 13.20
C ILE A 207 -15.90 -18.69 14.64
N ASP A 208 -15.79 -17.79 15.62
CA ASP A 208 -15.83 -18.14 17.05
C ASP A 208 -17.17 -18.82 17.44
N THR A 209 -18.25 -18.46 16.76
CA THR A 209 -19.58 -19.05 16.96
C THR A 209 -19.75 -20.42 16.26
N GLN A 210 -18.70 -20.99 15.67
CA GLN A 210 -18.67 -22.27 14.95
C GLN A 210 -19.68 -22.40 13.79
N GLN A 211 -20.25 -21.29 13.31
CA GLN A 211 -21.26 -21.30 12.23
C GLN A 211 -20.67 -21.59 10.84
N MET A 212 -19.34 -21.58 10.72
CA MET A 212 -18.63 -21.83 9.46
C MET A 212 -18.57 -23.31 9.06
N GLY A 213 -18.56 -24.26 10.01
CA GLY A 213 -18.30 -25.68 9.71
C GLY A 213 -17.01 -25.89 8.91
N SER A 214 -16.96 -26.92 8.06
CA SER A 214 -15.88 -27.16 7.10
C SER A 214 -15.99 -26.28 5.84
N ALA A 215 -14.87 -26.20 5.10
CA ALA A 215 -14.61 -25.45 3.86
C ALA A 215 -15.84 -25.02 3.05
N GLY A 216 -15.82 -23.81 2.50
CA GLY A 216 -16.95 -23.32 1.73
C GLY A 216 -16.86 -21.88 1.25
N THR A 217 -17.87 -21.47 0.48
CA THR A 217 -18.00 -20.09 -0.02
C THR A 217 -18.96 -19.30 0.86
N LEU A 218 -18.54 -18.10 1.25
CA LEU A 218 -19.32 -17.16 2.03
C LEU A 218 -19.66 -15.94 1.16
N ASN A 219 -20.95 -15.69 0.99
CA ASN A 219 -21.43 -14.50 0.31
C ASN A 219 -21.49 -13.34 1.30
N VAL A 220 -20.83 -12.24 0.96
CA VAL A 220 -20.78 -11.00 1.75
C VAL A 220 -21.73 -9.98 1.13
N GLY A 221 -22.85 -9.78 1.81
CA GLY A 221 -23.90 -8.83 1.45
C GLY A 221 -23.78 -7.50 2.21
N LEU A 222 -24.65 -6.55 1.88
CA LEU A 222 -24.84 -5.31 2.62
C LEU A 222 -26.28 -5.22 3.14
N ASP A 223 -26.44 -5.09 4.45
CA ASP A 223 -27.68 -4.59 5.04
C ASP A 223 -27.65 -3.05 5.00
N ARG A 224 -28.35 -2.47 4.02
CA ARG A 224 -28.43 -1.02 3.82
C ARG A 224 -29.05 -0.29 5.01
N SER A 225 -29.97 -0.93 5.75
CA SER A 225 -30.66 -0.31 6.88
C SER A 225 -29.74 -0.13 8.08
N LYS A 226 -28.89 -1.14 8.33
CA LYS A 226 -27.96 -1.15 9.47
C LYS A 226 -26.56 -0.68 9.10
N GLN A 227 -26.29 -0.44 7.81
CA GLN A 227 -24.97 -0.09 7.30
C GLN A 227 -23.90 -1.10 7.78
N LYS A 228 -24.22 -2.39 7.67
CA LYS A 228 -23.38 -3.50 8.12
C LYS A 228 -23.27 -4.56 7.04
N LEU A 229 -22.09 -5.15 6.92
CA LEU A 229 -21.90 -6.33 6.08
C LEU A 229 -22.58 -7.53 6.72
N THR A 230 -23.20 -8.34 5.87
CA THR A 230 -23.86 -9.59 6.26
C THR A 230 -23.15 -10.77 5.61
N PHE A 231 -23.14 -11.90 6.30
CA PHE A 231 -22.40 -13.08 5.89
C PHE A 231 -23.36 -14.25 5.78
N CYS A 232 -23.45 -14.85 4.59
CA CYS A 232 -24.30 -16.01 4.33
C CYS A 232 -23.46 -17.12 3.71
N LYS A 233 -23.41 -18.29 4.37
CA LYS A 233 -22.78 -19.48 3.77
C LYS A 233 -23.57 -19.89 2.53
N GLN A 234 -22.90 -20.03 1.40
CA GLN A 234 -23.51 -20.57 0.21
C GLN A 234 -23.82 -22.05 0.46
N ALA A 235 -25.09 -22.44 0.34
CA ALA A 235 -25.47 -23.84 0.42
C ALA A 235 -24.75 -24.62 -0.69
N MET A 236 -24.11 -25.75 -0.33
CA MET A 236 -23.62 -26.70 -1.34
C MET A 236 -24.84 -27.22 -2.10
N SER A 237 -25.01 -26.77 -3.34
CA SER A 237 -25.93 -27.40 -4.27
C SER A 237 -25.40 -28.81 -4.56
N SER A 238 -26.05 -29.81 -3.98
CA SER A 238 -25.89 -31.22 -4.34
C SER A 238 -26.39 -31.42 -5.78
N SER A 239 -25.55 -31.12 -6.77
CA SER A 239 -25.77 -31.56 -8.14
C SER A 239 -25.18 -32.96 -8.32
N MET A 240 -25.82 -33.95 -7.70
CA MET A 240 -25.64 -35.34 -8.08
C MET A 240 -26.33 -35.50 -9.44
N LYS A 241 -25.55 -35.42 -10.52
CA LYS A 241 -25.97 -35.90 -11.84
C LYS A 241 -26.34 -37.37 -11.68
N ILE A 242 -27.64 -37.66 -11.56
CA ILE A 242 -28.14 -38.99 -11.87
C ILE A 242 -27.82 -39.20 -13.34
N ALA A 243 -26.87 -40.11 -13.60
CA ALA A 243 -26.66 -40.65 -14.91
C ALA A 243 -28.01 -41.20 -15.38
N ALA A 244 -28.58 -40.59 -16.42
CA ALA A 244 -29.61 -41.22 -17.22
C ALA A 244 -28.95 -42.39 -17.96
N ASN A 245 -29.01 -43.57 -17.35
CA ASN A 245 -28.95 -44.83 -18.07
C ASN A 245 -30.40 -45.31 -18.21
N MET A 246 -31.01 -45.03 -19.36
CA MET A 246 -31.83 -45.93 -20.17
C MET A 246 -32.23 -45.23 -21.46
#